data_AF-A0A1D8MSU3-F1
#
_entry.id   AF-A0A1D8MSU3-F1
#
_cell.length_a   1.000
_cell.length_b   1.000
_cell.length_c   1.000
_cell.angle_alpha   90.00
_cell.angle_beta   90.00
_cell.angle_gamma   90.00
#
_symmetry.space_group_name_H-M   'P 1'
#
loop_
_entity.id
_entity.type
_entity.pdbx_description
1 polymer ?
#
loop_
_entity_poly.entity_id
_entity_poly.type
_entity_poly.pdbx_seq_one_letter_code
_entity_poly.pdbx_strand_id
1 'polypeptide(L)'
;MVFGLMASDGGGILTQIYQIAMILSFLIFPALIIFGPRLMIWQVTKKLDSALLDLEAFHNDTKAMFLDKLNPDADEAFNEKFRSMKNFQISEPTGLDPAGMVGRLENVLDASEDKFKRFVRRNADTEDEEKLANLNMAFKGVMGTQQIFKVMRHFKELVTKTGNFQLIGITQMMIPIYTELAEAQKGATRAFTDEAPIGDAIGPLVAAKLIEQEPEEVADDIIHSEEQINDQTVHVLKSRGPGARLGKYGNAIDDLADENDLEAIITVDAASKFEGEETGTVNEGVGVMMGGPGVEKSKIEEAAVNQDVPLEGVVIKQSAPEASKPMKKEIYEAYKPAVEKVKEIAEKFDGEVAVIGVGNTCGVKNRKEEVSTVHNRLQKYWKEYEEEDEDDVSHMGLMSAMPGGESSKLEQMAKTFMWNLPR
;
A
#
# COMPACT_ATOMS: atom_id res chain seq x y z
N MET A 1 13.79 11.21 51.92
CA MET A 1 14.68 11.78 52.94
C MET A 1 15.49 12.91 52.31
N VAL A 2 14.92 14.11 52.20
CA VAL A 2 15.65 15.39 52.12
C VAL A 2 14.78 16.43 52.83
N PHE A 3 14.64 16.24 54.14
CA PHE A 3 14.25 17.29 55.07
C PHE A 3 15.45 17.41 56.00
N GLY A 4 16.32 18.38 55.72
CA GLY A 4 17.61 18.54 56.37
C GLY A 4 18.06 19.99 56.29
N LEU A 5 17.50 20.77 57.22
CA LEU A 5 18.03 22.02 57.78
C LEU A 5 19.41 22.45 57.27
N MET A 6 19.42 23.48 56.41
CA MET A 6 20.47 24.49 56.38
C MET A 6 19.78 25.83 56.64
N ALA A 7 19.60 26.13 57.92
CA ALA A 7 19.46 27.49 58.39
C ALA A 7 20.89 28.00 58.66
N SER A 8 21.46 28.74 57.72
CA SER A 8 22.60 29.63 57.98
C SER A 8 22.29 30.99 57.40
N ASP A 9 22.49 31.98 58.26
CA ASP A 9 22.13 33.39 58.15
C ASP A 9 22.50 34.04 56.82
N GLY A 10 21.53 34.75 56.24
CA GLY A 10 21.60 35.32 54.90
C GLY A 10 20.30 35.07 54.15
N GLY A 11 19.21 35.73 54.56
CA GLY A 11 17.93 35.78 53.84
C GLY A 11 18.08 36.53 52.52
N GLY A 12 18.91 36.01 51.62
CA GLY A 12 19.07 36.52 50.28
C GLY A 12 17.81 36.24 49.47
N ILE A 13 17.44 37.20 48.63
CA ILE A 13 16.36 37.08 47.64
C ILE A 13 16.42 35.72 46.89
N LEU A 14 17.63 35.17 46.68
CA LEU A 14 17.87 33.85 46.07
C LEU A 14 17.26 32.66 46.83
N THR A 15 17.32 32.61 48.16
CA THR A 15 16.75 31.49 48.94
C THR A 15 15.23 31.55 48.95
N GLN A 16 14.65 32.76 48.99
CA GLN A 16 13.21 32.97 48.85
C GLN A 16 12.73 32.62 47.44
N ILE A 17 13.46 33.00 46.38
CA ILE A 17 13.17 32.60 44.99
C ILE A 17 13.18 31.07 44.87
N TYR A 18 14.18 30.39 45.44
CA TYR A 18 14.26 28.93 45.39
C TYR A 18 13.08 28.25 46.10
N GLN A 19 12.66 28.76 47.26
CA GLN A 19 11.48 28.26 47.98
C GLN A 19 10.18 28.48 47.20
N ILE A 20 10.00 29.67 46.60
CA ILE A 20 8.85 29.96 45.74
C ILE A 20 8.84 29.06 44.50
N ALA A 21 10.00 28.83 43.87
CA ALA A 21 10.14 27.92 42.74
C ALA A 21 9.81 26.47 43.10
N MET A 22 10.22 25.99 44.28
CA MET A 22 9.84 24.66 44.77
C MET A 22 8.33 24.53 45.01
N ILE A 23 7.70 25.54 45.61
CA ILE A 23 6.25 25.55 45.85
C ILE A 23 5.49 25.58 44.53
N LEU A 24 5.91 26.42 43.58
CA LEU A 24 5.33 26.46 42.23
C LEU A 24 5.50 25.13 41.51
N SER A 25 6.68 24.52 41.54
CA SER A 25 6.94 23.20 40.95
C SER A 25 6.06 22.12 41.58
N PHE A 26 5.88 22.14 42.90
CA PHE A 26 5.00 21.23 43.63
C PHE A 26 3.52 21.43 43.30
N LEU A 27 3.09 22.65 42.98
CA LEU A 27 1.72 22.95 42.57
C LEU A 27 1.44 22.64 41.09
N ILE A 28 2.45 22.75 40.23
CA ILE A 28 2.35 22.42 38.80
C ILE A 28 2.08 20.92 38.60
N PHE A 29 2.68 20.05 39.42
CA PHE A 29 2.54 18.60 39.24
C PHE A 29 1.09 18.08 39.44
N PRO A 30 0.36 18.42 40.52
CA PRO A 30 -1.06 18.11 40.66
C PRO A 30 -1.93 18.77 39.59
N ALA A 31 -1.59 20.00 39.18
CA ALA A 31 -2.30 20.69 38.11
C ALA A 31 -2.15 19.94 36.79
N LEU A 32 -0.96 19.45 36.44
CA LEU A 32 -0.74 18.63 35.24
C LEU A 32 -1.45 17.28 35.32
N ILE A 33 -1.53 16.64 36.49
CA ILE A 33 -2.27 15.38 36.64
C ILE A 33 -3.78 15.58 36.40
N ILE A 34 -4.34 16.69 36.88
CA ILE A 34 -5.78 16.97 36.78
C ILE A 34 -6.15 17.55 35.40
N PHE A 35 -5.35 18.48 34.88
CA PHE A 35 -5.66 19.21 33.64
C PHE A 35 -4.97 18.64 32.40
N GLY A 36 -3.84 17.94 32.55
CA GLY A 36 -3.09 17.34 31.45
C GLY A 36 -3.94 16.42 30.58
N PRO A 37 -4.71 15.46 31.14
CA PRO A 37 -5.59 14.61 30.34
C PRO A 37 -6.62 15.39 29.51
N ARG A 38 -7.21 16.46 30.06
CA ARG A 38 -8.17 17.31 29.34
C ARG A 38 -7.50 18.10 28.21
N LEU A 39 -6.29 18.61 28.44
CA LEU A 39 -5.50 19.28 27.41
C LEU A 39 -5.10 18.32 26.29
N MET A 40 -4.68 17.10 26.62
CA MET A 40 -4.36 16.06 25.64
C MET A 40 -5.57 15.65 24.80
N ILE A 41 -6.74 15.45 25.43
CA ILE A 41 -8.01 15.23 24.72
C ILE A 41 -8.22 16.34 23.70
N TRP A 42 -8.17 17.60 24.14
CA TRP A 42 -8.41 18.74 23.26
C TRP A 42 -7.42 18.82 22.07
N GLN A 43 -6.14 18.57 22.31
CA GLN A 43 -5.12 18.57 21.25
C GLN A 43 -5.38 17.46 20.22
N VAL A 44 -5.64 16.24 20.68
CA VAL A 44 -5.85 15.10 19.79
C VAL A 44 -7.18 15.19 19.08
N THR A 45 -8.25 15.66 19.73
CA THR A 45 -9.53 15.90 19.05
C THR A 45 -9.38 16.93 17.94
N LYS A 46 -8.59 17.99 18.13
CA LYS A 46 -8.31 18.96 17.07
C LYS A 46 -7.53 18.37 15.90
N LYS A 47 -6.50 17.56 16.19
CA LYS A 47 -5.74 16.85 15.15
C LYS A 47 -6.63 15.86 14.39
N LEU A 48 -7.50 15.15 15.11
CA LEU A 48 -8.48 14.24 14.52
C LEU A 48 -9.50 14.98 13.66
N ASP A 49 -9.96 16.16 14.08
CA ASP A 49 -10.87 16.97 13.28
C ASP A 49 -10.22 17.38 11.96
N SER A 50 -8.97 17.83 11.99
CA SER A 50 -8.21 18.14 10.77
C SER A 50 -8.05 16.91 9.88
N ALA A 51 -7.54 15.80 10.43
CA ALA A 51 -7.34 14.58 9.66
C ALA A 51 -8.65 14.02 9.08
N LEU A 52 -9.76 14.13 9.81
CA LEU A 52 -11.06 13.71 9.30
C LEU A 52 -11.58 14.58 8.17
N LEU A 53 -11.25 15.88 8.13
CA LEU A 53 -11.55 16.72 6.98
C LEU A 53 -10.80 16.24 5.74
N ASP A 54 -9.52 15.91 5.88
CA ASP A 54 -8.70 15.39 4.78
C ASP A 54 -9.23 14.01 4.30
N LEU A 55 -9.54 13.11 5.24
CA LEU A 55 -10.12 11.80 4.94
C LEU A 55 -11.51 11.90 4.30
N GLU A 56 -12.33 12.87 4.72
CA GLU A 56 -13.62 13.15 4.10
C GLU A 56 -13.44 13.69 2.67
N ALA A 57 -12.46 14.56 2.45
CA ALA A 57 -12.10 15.04 1.11
C ALA A 57 -11.65 13.88 0.22
N PHE A 58 -10.73 13.03 0.68
CA PHE A 58 -10.28 11.85 -0.08
C PHE A 58 -11.43 10.88 -0.40
N HIS A 59 -12.32 10.64 0.57
CA HIS A 59 -13.52 9.83 0.34
C HIS A 59 -14.44 10.44 -0.72
N ASN A 60 -14.68 11.75 -0.67
CA ASN A 60 -15.56 12.43 -1.62
C ASN A 60 -14.93 12.51 -3.02
N ASP A 61 -13.63 12.77 -3.12
CA ASP A 61 -12.89 12.80 -4.38
C ASP A 61 -12.91 11.44 -5.07
N THR A 62 -12.61 10.36 -4.33
CA THR A 62 -12.66 9.00 -4.90
C THR A 62 -14.05 8.63 -5.39
N LYS A 63 -15.08 8.99 -4.62
CA LYS A 63 -16.47 8.82 -5.06
C LYS A 63 -16.75 9.62 -6.35
N ALA A 64 -16.33 10.87 -6.42
CA ALA A 64 -16.56 11.72 -7.58
C ALA A 64 -15.87 11.16 -8.83
N MET A 65 -14.58 10.79 -8.73
CA MET A 65 -13.81 10.18 -9.83
C MET A 65 -14.46 8.89 -10.34
N PHE A 66 -14.92 8.02 -9.43
CA PHE A 66 -15.59 6.78 -9.80
C PHE A 66 -16.95 7.02 -10.47
N LEU A 67 -17.79 7.90 -9.92
CA LEU A 67 -19.12 8.16 -10.46
C LEU A 67 -19.08 8.88 -11.81
N ASP A 68 -18.14 9.82 -12.01
CA ASP A 68 -17.92 10.48 -13.29
C ASP A 68 -17.68 9.48 -14.43
N LYS A 69 -16.94 8.39 -14.15
CA LYS A 69 -16.62 7.35 -15.13
C LYS A 69 -17.66 6.24 -15.23
N LEU A 70 -18.38 5.96 -14.16
CA LEU A 70 -19.38 4.89 -14.14
C LEU A 70 -20.70 5.34 -14.76
N ASN A 71 -21.29 6.40 -14.21
CA ASN A 71 -22.62 6.88 -14.56
C ASN A 71 -22.77 8.35 -14.14
N PRO A 72 -22.51 9.31 -15.04
CA PRO A 72 -22.60 10.73 -14.73
C PRO A 72 -24.04 11.19 -14.45
N ASP A 73 -25.05 10.45 -14.93
CA ASP A 73 -26.49 10.75 -14.80
C ASP A 73 -27.17 9.93 -13.68
N ALA A 74 -26.45 9.69 -12.58
CA ALA A 74 -26.91 8.89 -11.45
C ALA A 74 -28.23 9.38 -10.83
N ASP A 75 -29.27 8.54 -10.82
CA ASP A 75 -30.56 8.81 -10.18
C ASP A 75 -30.53 8.57 -8.64
N GLU A 76 -31.59 8.96 -7.93
CA GLU A 76 -31.64 8.77 -6.47
C GLU A 76 -31.65 7.29 -6.08
N ALA A 77 -32.26 6.42 -6.91
CA ALA A 77 -32.31 4.98 -6.69
C ALA A 77 -30.94 4.31 -6.79
N PHE A 78 -30.11 4.74 -7.74
CA PHE A 78 -28.71 4.36 -7.84
C PHE A 78 -27.93 4.85 -6.63
N ASN A 79 -28.11 6.12 -6.23
CA ASN A 79 -27.40 6.68 -5.08
C ASN A 79 -27.66 5.90 -3.78
N GLU A 80 -28.88 5.41 -3.56
CA GLU A 80 -29.20 4.54 -2.42
C GLU A 80 -28.47 3.19 -2.51
N LYS A 81 -28.51 2.53 -3.67
CA LYS A 81 -27.79 1.26 -3.90
C LYS A 81 -26.28 1.43 -3.72
N PHE A 82 -25.72 2.50 -4.25
CA PHE A 82 -24.31 2.84 -4.11
C PHE A 82 -23.92 3.09 -2.65
N ARG A 83 -24.75 3.80 -1.86
CA ARG A 83 -24.55 3.99 -0.41
C ARG A 83 -24.51 2.65 0.34
N SER A 84 -25.34 1.68 -0.04
CA SER A 84 -25.30 0.34 0.53
C SER A 84 -24.05 -0.43 0.09
N MET A 85 -23.72 -0.37 -1.21
CA MET A 85 -22.64 -1.15 -1.80
C MET A 85 -21.26 -0.69 -1.31
N LYS A 86 -21.03 0.62 -1.14
CA LYS A 86 -19.76 1.13 -0.60
C LYS A 86 -19.52 0.75 0.87
N ASN A 87 -20.56 0.28 1.57
CA ASN A 87 -20.49 -0.23 2.94
C ASN A 87 -20.57 -1.76 2.99
N PHE A 88 -20.25 -2.44 1.89
CA PHE A 88 -20.25 -3.88 1.81
C PHE A 88 -19.28 -4.49 2.83
N GLN A 89 -19.69 -5.62 3.40
CA GLN A 89 -18.93 -6.34 4.41
C GLN A 89 -18.69 -7.77 3.92
N ILE A 90 -17.45 -8.21 4.03
CA ILE A 90 -17.05 -9.60 3.78
C ILE A 90 -16.90 -10.27 5.14
N SER A 91 -17.47 -11.46 5.28
CA SER A 91 -17.27 -12.30 6.45
C SER A 91 -16.31 -13.42 6.09
N GLU A 92 -15.21 -13.52 6.81
CA GLU A 92 -14.26 -14.62 6.65
C GLU A 92 -14.93 -15.98 6.96
N PRO A 93 -14.51 -17.06 6.27
CA PRO A 93 -14.97 -18.39 6.60
C PRO A 93 -14.53 -18.81 7.99
N THR A 94 -15.27 -19.72 8.62
CA THR A 94 -14.96 -20.19 9.97
C THR A 94 -13.68 -21.04 9.98
N GLY A 95 -12.73 -20.68 10.85
CA GLY A 95 -11.44 -21.38 10.99
C GLY A 95 -11.43 -22.61 11.90
N LEU A 96 -12.59 -23.11 12.34
CA LEU A 96 -12.68 -24.28 13.24
C LEU A 96 -12.12 -25.56 12.61
N ASP A 97 -12.16 -25.65 11.29
CA ASP A 97 -11.62 -26.77 10.52
C ASP A 97 -10.57 -26.24 9.54
N PRO A 98 -9.28 -26.48 9.80
CA PRO A 98 -8.20 -26.02 8.91
C PRO A 98 -8.23 -26.71 7.55
N ALA A 99 -8.75 -27.95 7.45
CA ALA A 99 -8.83 -28.66 6.19
C ALA A 99 -9.86 -27.97 5.27
N GLY A 100 -9.47 -27.68 4.03
CA GLY A 100 -10.33 -26.99 3.06
C GLY A 100 -10.62 -25.51 3.40
N MET A 101 -9.86 -24.88 4.31
CA MET A 101 -9.98 -23.44 4.58
C MET A 101 -9.70 -22.61 3.32
N VAL A 102 -8.70 -23.00 2.52
CA VAL A 102 -8.32 -22.32 1.27
C VAL A 102 -9.49 -22.25 0.29
N GLY A 103 -10.14 -23.38 -0.02
CA GLY A 103 -11.29 -23.40 -0.94
C GLY A 103 -12.52 -22.66 -0.41
N ARG A 104 -12.76 -22.68 0.91
CA ARG A 104 -13.83 -21.86 1.53
C ARG A 104 -13.55 -20.37 1.40
N LEU A 105 -12.30 -19.96 1.61
CA LEU A 105 -11.87 -18.58 1.47
C LEU A 105 -11.97 -18.13 0.01
N GLU A 106 -11.52 -18.97 -0.94
CA GLU A 106 -11.67 -18.73 -2.38
C GLU A 106 -13.13 -18.43 -2.74
N ASN A 107 -14.07 -19.30 -2.35
CA ASN A 107 -15.49 -19.11 -2.66
C ASN A 107 -16.06 -17.81 -2.07
N VAL A 108 -15.61 -17.37 -0.89
CA VAL A 108 -16.02 -16.08 -0.30
C VAL A 108 -15.45 -14.90 -1.11
N LEU A 109 -14.18 -14.98 -1.51
CA LEU A 109 -13.52 -13.96 -2.31
C LEU A 109 -14.17 -13.85 -3.69
N ASP A 110 -14.42 -14.97 -4.37
CA ASP A 110 -15.09 -15.03 -5.67
C ASP A 110 -16.50 -14.46 -5.61
N ALA A 111 -17.28 -14.86 -4.61
CA ALA A 111 -18.63 -14.33 -4.42
C ALA A 111 -18.64 -12.81 -4.19
N SER A 112 -17.59 -12.28 -3.53
CA SER A 112 -17.41 -10.84 -3.35
C SER A 112 -17.06 -10.15 -4.67
N GLU A 113 -16.11 -10.70 -5.42
CA GLU A 113 -15.63 -10.18 -6.70
C GLU A 113 -16.76 -10.13 -7.74
N ASP A 114 -17.52 -11.21 -7.85
CA ASP A 114 -18.70 -11.31 -8.70
C ASP A 114 -19.76 -10.26 -8.36
N LYS A 115 -19.93 -9.95 -7.07
CA LYS A 115 -20.87 -8.93 -6.64
C LYS A 115 -20.41 -7.53 -7.07
N PHE A 116 -19.11 -7.26 -7.03
CA PHE A 116 -18.53 -6.01 -7.52
C PHE A 116 -18.64 -5.90 -9.04
N LYS A 117 -18.23 -6.95 -9.79
CA LYS A 117 -18.35 -7.02 -11.25
C LYS A 117 -19.79 -6.81 -11.71
N ARG A 118 -20.77 -7.47 -11.08
CA ARG A 118 -22.20 -7.28 -11.39
C ARG A 118 -22.70 -5.88 -11.06
N PHE A 119 -22.22 -5.26 -9.98
CA PHE A 119 -22.59 -3.90 -9.63
C PHE A 119 -22.06 -2.93 -10.70
N VAL A 120 -20.80 -3.02 -11.08
CA VAL A 120 -20.20 -2.15 -12.09
C VAL A 120 -20.86 -2.36 -13.45
N ARG A 121 -20.92 -3.60 -13.97
CA ARG A 121 -21.49 -3.90 -15.30
C ARG A 121 -22.95 -3.44 -15.48
N ARG A 122 -23.77 -3.47 -14.42
CA ARG A 122 -25.18 -3.05 -14.51
C ARG A 122 -25.38 -1.55 -14.55
N ASN A 123 -24.39 -0.78 -14.14
CA ASN A 123 -24.50 0.67 -13.98
C ASN A 123 -23.52 1.45 -14.85
N ALA A 124 -22.54 0.78 -15.47
CA ALA A 124 -21.58 1.40 -16.38
C ALA A 124 -22.20 1.68 -17.75
N ASP A 125 -21.83 2.82 -18.36
CA ASP A 125 -22.24 3.20 -19.72
C ASP A 125 -21.37 2.57 -20.84
N THR A 126 -20.57 1.54 -20.51
CA THR A 126 -19.65 0.90 -21.44
C THR A 126 -19.70 -0.62 -21.33
N GLU A 127 -19.56 -1.29 -22.47
CA GLU A 127 -19.43 -2.74 -22.58
C GLU A 127 -17.95 -3.18 -22.76
N ASP A 128 -17.01 -2.24 -22.75
CA ASP A 128 -15.58 -2.52 -22.86
C ASP A 128 -15.05 -3.20 -21.60
N GLU A 129 -14.66 -4.48 -21.72
CA GLU A 129 -14.18 -5.29 -20.61
C GLU A 129 -12.92 -4.73 -19.92
N GLU A 130 -12.07 -3.99 -20.63
CA GLU A 130 -10.88 -3.35 -20.03
C GLU A 130 -11.28 -2.20 -19.11
N LYS A 131 -12.23 -1.38 -19.57
CA LYS A 131 -12.79 -0.28 -18.76
C LYS A 131 -13.62 -0.79 -17.59
N LEU A 132 -14.38 -1.87 -17.79
CA LEU A 132 -15.14 -2.50 -16.71
C LEU A 132 -14.22 -3.06 -15.63
N ALA A 133 -13.08 -3.67 -15.99
CA ALA A 133 -12.06 -4.11 -15.04
C ALA A 133 -11.47 -2.93 -14.25
N ASN A 134 -11.13 -1.83 -14.93
CA ASN A 134 -10.64 -0.60 -14.30
C ASN A 134 -11.67 0.00 -13.33
N LEU A 135 -12.93 0.11 -13.73
CA LEU A 135 -14.01 0.60 -12.88
C LEU A 135 -14.23 -0.31 -11.66
N ASN A 136 -14.12 -1.62 -11.82
CA ASN A 136 -14.23 -2.56 -10.73
C ASN A 136 -13.11 -2.39 -9.68
N MET A 137 -11.88 -2.13 -10.10
CA MET A 137 -10.78 -1.81 -9.18
C MET A 137 -10.92 -0.40 -8.57
N ALA A 138 -11.37 0.60 -9.35
CA ALA A 138 -11.69 1.93 -8.84
C ALA A 138 -12.77 1.87 -7.75
N PHE A 139 -13.79 1.01 -7.92
CA PHE A 139 -14.81 0.80 -6.90
C PHE A 139 -14.24 0.24 -5.59
N LYS A 140 -13.24 -0.66 -5.66
CA LYS A 140 -12.53 -1.13 -4.47
C LYS A 140 -11.77 0.00 -3.77
N GLY A 141 -11.18 0.93 -4.52
CA GLY A 141 -10.58 2.15 -3.97
C GLY A 141 -11.58 3.03 -3.20
N VAL A 142 -12.78 3.22 -3.75
CA VAL A 142 -13.90 3.92 -3.07
C VAL A 142 -14.30 3.21 -1.77
N MET A 143 -14.39 1.89 -1.77
CA MET A 143 -14.66 1.11 -0.55
C MET A 143 -13.54 1.27 0.48
N GLY A 144 -12.28 1.27 0.03
CA GLY A 144 -11.10 1.49 0.86
C GLY A 144 -11.13 2.83 1.59
N THR A 145 -11.32 3.94 0.87
CA THR A 145 -11.40 5.28 1.49
C THR A 145 -12.61 5.41 2.42
N GLN A 146 -13.76 4.85 2.03
CA GLN A 146 -14.97 4.81 2.86
C GLN A 146 -14.75 4.07 4.18
N GLN A 147 -14.05 2.92 4.13
CA GLN A 147 -13.78 2.13 5.32
C GLN A 147 -12.82 2.85 6.27
N ILE A 148 -11.77 3.47 5.74
CA ILE A 148 -10.82 4.29 6.52
C ILE A 148 -11.53 5.46 7.20
N PHE A 149 -12.33 6.22 6.46
CA PHE A 149 -13.10 7.33 7.01
C PHE A 149 -14.03 6.89 8.14
N LYS A 150 -14.74 5.77 7.98
CA LYS A 150 -15.63 5.21 9.03
C LYS A 150 -14.87 4.80 10.28
N VAL A 151 -13.73 4.14 10.14
CA VAL A 151 -12.90 3.69 11.26
C VAL A 151 -12.37 4.89 12.03
N MET A 152 -11.81 5.88 11.34
CA MET A 152 -11.27 7.08 12.00
C MET A 152 -12.37 7.91 12.67
N ARG A 153 -13.54 8.03 12.04
CA ARG A 153 -14.71 8.69 12.65
C ARG A 153 -15.18 7.94 13.89
N HIS A 154 -15.19 6.60 13.87
CA HIS A 154 -15.52 5.80 15.04
C HIS A 154 -14.55 6.07 16.20
N PHE A 155 -13.24 6.10 15.95
CA PHE A 155 -12.25 6.40 16.99
C PHE A 155 -12.38 7.81 17.55
N LYS A 156 -12.68 8.82 16.73
CA LYS A 156 -13.00 10.17 17.23
C LYS A 156 -14.17 10.15 18.20
N GLU A 157 -15.29 9.52 17.83
CA GLU A 157 -16.48 9.43 18.67
C GLU A 157 -16.18 8.68 19.97
N LEU A 158 -15.41 7.59 19.89
CA LEU A 158 -15.01 6.79 21.03
C LEU A 158 -14.13 7.58 22.01
N VAL A 159 -13.11 8.30 21.51
CA VAL A 159 -12.23 9.17 22.30
C VAL A 159 -13.03 10.29 22.97
N THR A 160 -13.92 10.94 22.22
CA THR A 160 -14.74 12.06 22.74
C THR A 160 -15.67 11.61 23.85
N LYS A 161 -16.28 10.42 23.73
CA LYS A 161 -17.22 9.90 24.72
C LYS A 161 -16.54 9.31 25.96
N THR A 162 -15.44 8.59 25.78
CA THR A 162 -14.77 7.89 26.89
C THR A 162 -13.78 8.75 27.64
N GLY A 163 -13.14 9.72 26.97
CA GLY A 163 -12.03 10.50 27.54
C GLY A 163 -10.84 9.63 27.97
N ASN A 164 -10.74 8.39 27.47
CA ASN A 164 -9.71 7.44 27.85
C ASN A 164 -8.36 7.83 27.21
N PHE A 165 -7.35 8.07 28.05
CA PHE A 165 -6.05 8.55 27.56
C PHE A 165 -5.28 7.54 26.70
N GLN A 166 -5.43 6.23 26.96
CA GLN A 166 -4.79 5.21 26.15
C GLN A 166 -5.36 5.18 24.73
N LEU A 167 -6.68 5.33 24.60
CA LEU A 167 -7.33 5.43 23.28
C LEU A 167 -6.88 6.66 22.50
N ILE A 168 -6.64 7.78 23.20
CA ILE A 168 -6.09 9.00 22.60
C ILE A 168 -4.71 8.73 22.00
N GLY A 169 -3.82 8.10 22.76
CA GLY A 169 -2.47 7.78 22.31
C GLY A 169 -2.47 6.87 21.08
N ILE A 170 -3.26 5.79 21.11
CA ILE A 170 -3.41 4.87 19.97
C ILE A 170 -3.95 5.61 18.75
N THR A 171 -5.01 6.40 18.93
CA THR A 171 -5.64 7.15 17.83
C THR A 171 -4.67 8.16 17.22
N GLN A 172 -3.86 8.84 18.04
CA GLN A 172 -2.85 9.79 17.57
C GLN A 172 -1.79 9.11 16.68
N MET A 173 -1.37 7.90 17.02
CA MET A 173 -0.42 7.13 16.20
C MET A 173 -1.06 6.59 14.91
N MET A 174 -2.37 6.29 14.94
CA MET A 174 -3.10 5.82 13.76
C MET A 174 -3.31 6.90 12.70
N ILE A 175 -3.51 8.17 13.09
CA ILE A 175 -3.78 9.27 12.13
C ILE A 175 -2.85 9.24 10.90
N PRO A 176 -1.51 9.35 11.04
CA PRO A 176 -0.64 9.42 9.87
C PRO A 176 -0.74 8.19 8.98
N ILE A 177 -0.78 6.99 9.57
CA ILE A 177 -0.88 5.72 8.84
C ILE A 177 -2.17 5.65 8.02
N TYR A 178 -3.31 6.02 8.61
CA TYR A 178 -4.60 5.98 7.91
C TYR A 178 -4.77 7.11 6.90
N THR A 179 -4.19 8.28 7.14
CA THR A 179 -4.16 9.38 6.16
C THR A 179 -3.38 8.95 4.92
N GLU A 180 -2.17 8.41 5.10
CA GLU A 180 -1.34 7.93 4.00
C GLU A 180 -2.03 6.79 3.23
N LEU A 181 -2.65 5.83 3.94
CA LEU A 181 -3.40 4.76 3.30
C LEU A 181 -4.61 5.30 2.50
N ALA A 182 -5.33 6.28 3.02
CA ALA A 182 -6.47 6.87 2.31
C ALA A 182 -6.03 7.66 1.08
N GLU A 183 -4.91 8.36 1.17
CA GLU A 183 -4.29 9.06 0.05
C GLU A 183 -3.80 8.07 -1.02
N ALA A 184 -3.20 6.95 -0.63
CA ALA A 184 -2.82 5.87 -1.53
C ALA A 184 -4.03 5.27 -2.25
N GLN A 185 -5.14 5.03 -1.54
CA GLN A 185 -6.40 4.55 -2.14
C GLN A 185 -7.01 5.58 -3.10
N LYS A 186 -6.88 6.88 -2.79
CA LYS A 186 -7.26 7.96 -3.71
C LYS A 186 -6.41 7.94 -4.98
N GLY A 187 -5.08 7.85 -4.82
CA GLY A 187 -4.15 7.71 -5.94
C GLY A 187 -4.41 6.48 -6.80
N ALA A 188 -4.71 5.34 -6.17
CA ALA A 188 -5.10 4.11 -6.86
C ALA A 188 -6.39 4.29 -7.68
N THR A 189 -7.42 4.88 -7.07
CA THR A 189 -8.69 5.17 -7.75
C THR A 189 -8.45 6.05 -8.98
N ARG A 190 -7.64 7.10 -8.84
CA ARG A 190 -7.24 7.98 -9.95
C ARG A 190 -6.50 7.21 -11.03
N ALA A 191 -5.56 6.34 -10.65
CA ALA A 191 -4.80 5.54 -11.59
C ALA A 191 -5.71 4.60 -12.40
N PHE A 192 -6.65 3.90 -11.75
CA PHE A 192 -7.61 3.05 -12.44
C PHE A 192 -8.51 3.83 -13.39
N THR A 193 -9.00 5.01 -12.98
CA THR A 193 -9.86 5.84 -13.86
C THR A 193 -9.10 6.47 -15.03
N ASP A 194 -7.80 6.76 -14.85
CA ASP A 194 -6.91 7.27 -15.89
C ASP A 194 -6.24 6.15 -16.70
N GLU A 195 -6.53 4.89 -16.34
CA GLU A 195 -5.91 3.67 -16.87
C GLU A 195 -4.37 3.69 -16.75
N ALA A 196 -3.83 4.41 -15.78
CA ALA A 196 -2.40 4.55 -15.56
C ALA A 196 -1.82 3.33 -14.83
N PRO A 197 -0.63 2.85 -15.22
CA PRO A 197 0.07 1.80 -14.49
C PRO A 197 0.34 2.18 -13.04
N ILE A 198 0.04 1.25 -12.12
CA ILE A 198 0.34 1.38 -10.68
C ILE A 198 1.62 0.63 -10.32
N GLY A 199 2.20 0.90 -9.14
CA GLY A 199 3.42 0.22 -8.69
C GLY A 199 3.31 -1.31 -8.68
N ASP A 200 2.15 -1.85 -8.30
CA ASP A 200 1.85 -3.30 -8.32
C ASP A 200 1.89 -3.93 -9.73
N ALA A 201 1.87 -3.11 -10.78
CA ALA A 201 1.94 -3.58 -12.16
C ALA A 201 3.36 -3.92 -12.65
N ILE A 202 4.37 -3.84 -11.78
CA ILE A 202 5.77 -4.11 -12.15
C ILE A 202 6.02 -5.58 -12.50
N GLY A 203 5.47 -6.54 -11.75
CA GLY A 203 5.57 -7.97 -12.06
C GLY A 203 4.97 -8.32 -13.43
N PRO A 204 3.72 -7.90 -13.72
CA PRO A 204 3.11 -8.07 -15.03
C PRO A 204 3.85 -7.33 -16.15
N LEU A 205 4.50 -6.20 -15.87
CA LEU A 205 5.33 -5.47 -16.83
C LEU A 205 6.60 -6.26 -17.18
N VAL A 206 7.27 -6.86 -16.19
CA VAL A 206 8.44 -7.72 -16.40
C VAL A 206 8.06 -8.92 -17.27
N ALA A 207 6.97 -9.62 -16.94
CA ALA A 207 6.47 -10.73 -17.77
C ALA A 207 6.12 -10.27 -19.20
N ALA A 208 5.40 -9.15 -19.35
CA ALA A 208 5.09 -8.62 -20.69
C ALA A 208 6.33 -8.22 -21.50
N LYS A 209 7.46 -7.89 -20.85
CA LYS A 209 8.73 -7.62 -21.54
C LYS A 209 9.46 -8.87 -22.03
N LEU A 210 9.10 -10.04 -21.51
CA LEU A 210 9.61 -11.34 -21.93
C LEU A 210 8.77 -11.94 -23.08
N ILE A 211 7.46 -11.62 -23.15
CA ILE A 211 6.55 -12.10 -24.19
C ILE A 211 6.81 -11.36 -25.52
N GLU A 212 7.23 -12.10 -26.54
CA GLU A 212 7.42 -11.62 -27.91
C GLU A 212 6.30 -12.07 -28.84
N GLN A 213 5.77 -13.28 -28.62
CA GLN A 213 4.69 -13.86 -29.41
C GLN A 213 3.31 -13.38 -28.93
N GLU A 214 2.27 -13.71 -29.69
CA GLU A 214 0.90 -13.42 -29.27
C GLU A 214 0.49 -14.43 -28.20
N PRO A 215 0.23 -14.00 -26.96
CA PRO A 215 -0.06 -14.92 -25.88
C PRO A 215 -1.50 -15.43 -25.99
N GLU A 216 -1.73 -16.65 -25.53
CA GLU A 216 -3.05 -17.26 -25.46
C GLU A 216 -3.65 -17.20 -24.04
N GLU A 217 -4.97 -17.18 -23.95
CA GLU A 217 -5.67 -17.18 -22.66
C GLU A 217 -5.87 -18.63 -22.19
N VAL A 218 -5.19 -19.01 -21.11
CA VAL A 218 -5.17 -20.38 -20.57
C VAL A 218 -6.11 -20.56 -19.38
N ALA A 219 -6.44 -19.49 -18.68
CA ALA A 219 -7.44 -19.47 -17.61
C ALA A 219 -8.12 -18.10 -17.53
N ASP A 220 -9.16 -17.97 -16.72
CA ASP A 220 -9.89 -16.71 -16.53
C ASP A 220 -8.94 -15.54 -16.22
N ASP A 221 -8.81 -14.60 -17.16
CA ASP A 221 -7.94 -13.44 -17.07
C ASP A 221 -6.43 -13.77 -16.90
N ILE A 222 -5.98 -14.97 -17.31
CA ILE A 222 -4.56 -15.37 -17.34
C ILE A 222 -4.14 -15.67 -18.78
N ILE A 223 -3.03 -15.06 -19.19
CA ILE A 223 -2.40 -15.31 -20.47
C ILE A 223 -1.07 -16.04 -20.30
N HIS A 224 -0.72 -16.84 -21.30
CA HIS A 224 0.49 -17.63 -21.39
C HIS A 224 1.13 -17.47 -22.78
N SER A 225 2.47 -17.47 -22.81
CA SER A 225 3.25 -17.55 -24.04
C SER A 225 4.45 -18.47 -23.79
N GLU A 226 4.74 -19.33 -24.75
CA GLU A 226 5.98 -20.11 -24.79
C GLU A 226 7.04 -19.29 -25.54
N GLU A 227 8.14 -18.97 -24.86
CA GLU A 227 9.21 -18.14 -25.41
C GLU A 227 10.56 -18.86 -25.35
N GLN A 228 11.42 -18.59 -26.32
CA GLN A 228 12.81 -19.07 -26.31
C GLN A 228 13.74 -17.99 -25.78
N ILE A 229 14.30 -18.22 -24.60
CA ILE A 229 15.20 -17.29 -23.92
C ILE A 229 16.54 -17.99 -23.71
N ASN A 230 17.60 -17.52 -24.38
CA ASN A 230 18.95 -18.08 -24.25
C ASN A 230 19.03 -19.60 -24.48
N ASP A 231 18.35 -20.09 -25.51
CA ASP A 231 18.24 -21.51 -25.87
C ASP A 231 17.46 -22.39 -24.86
N GLN A 232 16.74 -21.76 -23.92
CA GLN A 232 15.84 -22.40 -22.96
C GLN A 232 14.38 -22.02 -23.23
N THR A 233 13.49 -23.01 -23.09
CA THR A 233 12.05 -22.81 -23.24
C THR A 233 11.46 -22.27 -21.94
N VAL A 234 10.83 -21.11 -22.03
CA VAL A 234 10.27 -20.39 -20.88
C VAL A 234 8.79 -20.12 -21.10
N HIS A 235 7.96 -20.65 -20.21
CA HIS A 235 6.52 -20.41 -20.19
C HIS A 235 6.25 -19.15 -19.38
N VAL A 236 5.89 -18.06 -20.05
CA VAL A 236 5.63 -16.77 -19.39
C VAL A 236 4.15 -16.60 -19.15
N LEU A 237 3.75 -16.45 -17.89
CA LEU A 237 2.37 -16.26 -17.46
C LEU A 237 2.19 -14.88 -16.81
N LYS A 238 1.05 -14.24 -17.09
CA LYS A 238 0.62 -13.03 -16.39
C LYS A 238 -0.90 -12.88 -16.46
N SER A 239 -1.45 -12.05 -15.59
CA SER A 239 -2.83 -11.61 -15.74
C SER A 239 -3.03 -10.86 -17.07
N ARG A 240 -4.24 -10.91 -17.65
CA ARG A 240 -4.60 -10.26 -18.92
C ARG A 240 -4.80 -8.74 -18.75
N GLY A 241 -4.00 -7.96 -19.47
CA GLY A 241 -4.07 -6.50 -19.49
C GLY A 241 -4.69 -5.92 -20.77
N PRO A 242 -4.83 -4.58 -20.88
CA PRO A 242 -4.35 -3.53 -19.95
C PRO A 242 -5.33 -3.13 -18.83
N GLY A 243 -6.51 -3.71 -18.75
CA GLY A 243 -7.47 -3.49 -17.69
C GLY A 243 -6.96 -4.00 -16.34
N ALA A 244 -7.38 -3.37 -15.26
CA ALA A 244 -6.93 -3.66 -13.91
C ALA A 244 -7.51 -4.99 -13.41
N ARG A 245 -6.71 -6.06 -13.50
CA ARG A 245 -7.10 -7.41 -13.12
C ARG A 245 -6.10 -8.03 -12.17
N LEU A 246 -6.59 -8.98 -11.38
CA LEU A 246 -5.80 -9.89 -10.58
C LEU A 246 -6.28 -11.29 -10.98
N GLY A 247 -5.47 -12.00 -11.75
CA GLY A 247 -5.81 -13.30 -12.29
C GLY A 247 -5.62 -14.42 -11.26
N LYS A 248 -6.19 -15.58 -11.57
CA LYS A 248 -6.09 -16.81 -10.76
C LYS A 248 -5.00 -17.72 -11.32
N TYR A 249 -3.79 -17.54 -10.81
CA TYR A 249 -2.60 -18.25 -11.27
C TYR A 249 -2.60 -19.72 -10.85
N GLY A 250 -3.24 -20.08 -9.73
CA GLY A 250 -3.14 -21.41 -9.15
C GLY A 250 -3.53 -22.53 -10.11
N ASN A 251 -4.70 -22.41 -10.74
CA ASN A 251 -5.18 -23.42 -11.69
C ASN A 251 -4.36 -23.43 -12.98
N ALA A 252 -3.96 -22.25 -13.49
CA ALA A 252 -3.17 -22.16 -14.71
C ALA A 252 -1.78 -22.81 -14.57
N ILE A 253 -1.19 -22.75 -13.38
CA ILE A 253 0.10 -23.41 -13.09
C ILE A 253 -0.08 -24.91 -12.89
N ASP A 254 -1.16 -25.35 -12.25
CA ASP A 254 -1.46 -26.77 -12.10
C ASP A 254 -1.60 -27.44 -13.49
N ASP A 255 -2.41 -26.85 -14.38
CA ASP A 255 -2.58 -27.35 -15.76
C ASP A 255 -1.25 -27.32 -16.54
N LEU A 256 -0.47 -26.23 -16.43
CA LEU A 256 0.81 -26.09 -17.13
C LEU A 256 1.84 -27.12 -16.66
N ALA A 257 1.92 -27.36 -15.34
CA ALA A 257 2.87 -28.28 -14.74
C ALA A 257 2.47 -29.76 -14.94
N ASP A 258 1.19 -30.04 -15.21
CA ASP A 258 0.72 -31.37 -15.61
C ASP A 258 1.02 -31.68 -17.09
N GLU A 259 1.01 -30.65 -17.95
CA GLU A 259 1.26 -30.78 -19.40
C GLU A 259 2.75 -30.78 -19.77
N ASN A 260 3.59 -30.13 -18.95
CA ASN A 260 5.00 -29.88 -19.24
C ASN A 260 5.90 -30.29 -18.05
N ASP A 261 7.12 -30.75 -18.35
CA ASP A 261 8.10 -31.15 -17.33
C ASP A 261 8.91 -29.93 -16.85
N LEU A 262 8.30 -29.14 -15.97
CA LEU A 262 8.89 -27.89 -15.47
C LEU A 262 10.02 -28.18 -14.47
N GLU A 263 11.19 -27.58 -14.68
CA GLU A 263 12.32 -27.66 -13.74
C GLU A 263 12.29 -26.57 -12.67
N ALA A 264 11.58 -25.46 -12.90
CA ALA A 264 11.41 -24.40 -11.92
C ALA A 264 10.16 -23.53 -12.18
N ILE A 265 9.65 -22.92 -11.12
CA ILE A 265 8.65 -21.86 -11.19
C ILE A 265 9.25 -20.57 -10.60
N ILE A 266 9.39 -19.54 -11.41
CA ILE A 266 9.94 -18.23 -11.04
C ILE A 266 8.79 -17.23 -10.92
N THR A 267 8.60 -16.66 -9.73
CA THR A 267 7.59 -15.61 -9.49
C THR A 267 8.22 -14.22 -9.49
N VAL A 268 7.59 -13.27 -10.16
CA VAL A 268 8.02 -11.87 -10.19
C VAL A 268 6.91 -10.99 -9.64
N ASP A 269 7.16 -10.36 -8.49
CA ASP A 269 6.17 -9.53 -7.79
C ASP A 269 6.81 -8.28 -7.19
N ALA A 270 5.95 -7.32 -6.89
CA ALA A 270 6.31 -6.26 -5.97
C ALA A 270 6.32 -6.75 -4.52
N ALA A 271 7.38 -6.43 -3.79
CA ALA A 271 7.45 -6.71 -2.35
C ALA A 271 7.54 -5.42 -1.53
N SER A 272 6.95 -5.46 -0.34
CA SER A 272 7.07 -4.36 0.62
C SER A 272 8.54 -4.11 0.98
N LYS A 273 8.96 -2.85 0.83
CA LYS A 273 10.26 -2.37 1.27
C LYS A 273 10.25 -2.04 2.75
N PHE A 274 11.38 -2.20 3.41
CA PHE A 274 11.61 -1.56 4.69
C PHE A 274 12.01 -0.09 4.51
N GLU A 275 11.83 0.73 5.55
CA GLU A 275 12.13 2.17 5.46
C GLU A 275 13.59 2.50 5.14
N GLY A 276 14.50 1.57 5.43
CA GLY A 276 15.92 1.70 5.05
C GLY A 276 16.27 1.16 3.66
N GLU A 277 15.33 0.57 2.93
CA GLU A 277 15.54 0.05 1.58
C GLU A 277 15.13 1.07 0.52
N GLU A 278 15.90 1.11 -0.57
CA GLU A 278 15.63 1.97 -1.73
C GLU A 278 14.48 1.41 -2.57
N THR A 279 13.56 2.29 -2.97
CA THR A 279 12.48 1.95 -3.89
C THR A 279 13.05 1.50 -5.24
N GLY A 280 12.50 0.43 -5.82
CA GLY A 280 12.95 -0.15 -7.08
C GLY A 280 14.14 -1.12 -6.95
N THR A 281 14.62 -1.40 -5.74
CA THR A 281 15.67 -2.42 -5.54
C THR A 281 15.14 -3.79 -5.92
N VAL A 282 15.90 -4.53 -6.73
CA VAL A 282 15.59 -5.89 -7.18
C VAL A 282 16.35 -6.89 -6.32
N ASN A 283 15.65 -7.83 -5.70
CA ASN A 283 16.24 -8.91 -4.91
C ASN A 283 15.75 -10.27 -5.37
N GLU A 284 16.56 -11.30 -5.14
CA GLU A 284 16.19 -12.70 -5.29
C GLU A 284 15.52 -13.23 -4.02
N GLY A 285 14.65 -14.22 -4.16
CA GLY A 285 14.05 -14.94 -3.04
C GLY A 285 13.57 -16.33 -3.45
N VAL A 286 13.11 -17.09 -2.46
CA VAL A 286 12.62 -18.48 -2.63
C VAL A 286 11.17 -18.55 -2.14
N GLY A 287 10.35 -19.35 -2.82
CA GLY A 287 8.91 -19.47 -2.59
C GLY A 287 8.09 -18.52 -3.47
N VAL A 288 6.76 -18.57 -3.33
CA VAL A 288 5.86 -17.72 -4.11
C VAL A 288 5.90 -16.29 -3.58
N MET A 289 6.40 -15.39 -4.42
CA MET A 289 6.35 -13.94 -4.23
C MET A 289 4.97 -13.46 -4.65
N MET A 290 4.05 -13.39 -3.69
CA MET A 290 2.69 -12.94 -3.91
C MET A 290 2.10 -12.38 -2.61
N GLY A 291 1.45 -11.22 -2.69
CA GLY A 291 0.64 -10.66 -1.61
C GLY A 291 -0.78 -11.24 -1.50
N GLY A 292 -1.58 -10.68 -0.59
CA GLY A 292 -3.03 -10.96 -0.52
C GLY A 292 -3.44 -12.11 0.41
N PRO A 293 -4.68 -12.63 0.26
CA PRO A 293 -5.29 -13.57 1.20
C PRO A 293 -4.65 -14.97 1.28
N GLY A 294 -3.70 -15.28 0.39
CA GLY A 294 -2.94 -16.53 0.40
C GLY A 294 -3.55 -17.69 -0.39
N VAL A 295 -4.74 -17.54 -0.97
CA VAL A 295 -5.41 -18.62 -1.75
C VAL A 295 -4.57 -19.03 -2.96
N GLU A 296 -4.25 -18.08 -3.84
CA GLU A 296 -3.46 -18.35 -5.06
C GLU A 296 -2.04 -18.81 -4.72
N LYS A 297 -1.44 -18.19 -3.69
CA LYS A 297 -0.14 -18.62 -3.16
C LYS A 297 -0.14 -20.09 -2.76
N SER A 298 -1.13 -20.54 -1.98
CA SER A 298 -1.22 -21.94 -1.56
C SER A 298 -1.41 -22.90 -2.73
N LYS A 299 -2.16 -22.52 -3.76
CA LYS A 299 -2.35 -23.37 -4.96
C LYS A 299 -1.05 -23.51 -5.77
N ILE A 300 -0.30 -22.43 -5.98
CA ILE A 300 1.00 -22.50 -6.66
C ILE A 300 1.99 -23.35 -5.84
N GLU A 301 2.00 -23.19 -4.51
CA GLU A 301 2.82 -24.01 -3.62
C GLU A 301 2.44 -25.51 -3.68
N GLU A 302 1.15 -25.82 -3.78
CA GLU A 302 0.66 -27.20 -3.91
C GLU A 302 1.06 -27.81 -5.26
N ALA A 303 0.89 -27.08 -6.37
CA ALA A 303 1.33 -27.51 -7.69
C ALA A 303 2.84 -27.79 -7.73
N ALA A 304 3.65 -26.89 -7.17
CA ALA A 304 5.10 -27.06 -7.08
C ALA A 304 5.51 -28.30 -6.25
N VAL A 305 4.82 -28.55 -5.13
CA VAL A 305 5.08 -29.74 -4.30
C VAL A 305 4.67 -31.03 -5.01
N ASN A 306 3.54 -31.04 -5.72
CA ASN A 306 3.06 -32.22 -6.43
C ASN A 306 4.02 -32.67 -7.54
N GLN A 307 4.69 -31.71 -8.19
CA GLN A 307 5.61 -31.95 -9.29
C GLN A 307 7.11 -31.94 -8.87
N ASP A 308 7.41 -31.76 -7.57
CA ASP A 308 8.77 -31.66 -7.01
C ASP A 308 9.63 -30.53 -7.65
N VAL A 309 8.99 -29.39 -7.91
CA VAL A 309 9.58 -28.24 -8.63
C VAL A 309 9.97 -27.13 -7.65
N PRO A 310 11.21 -26.60 -7.69
CA PRO A 310 11.62 -25.47 -6.87
C PRO A 310 10.86 -24.17 -7.23
N LEU A 311 10.56 -23.39 -6.20
CA LEU A 311 9.96 -22.07 -6.30
C LEU A 311 11.02 -20.98 -6.12
N GLU A 312 11.30 -20.25 -7.19
CA GLU A 312 12.21 -19.11 -7.22
C GLU A 312 11.42 -17.79 -7.32
N GLY A 313 12.08 -16.68 -6.96
CA GLY A 313 11.41 -15.39 -6.87
C GLY A 313 12.32 -14.21 -7.19
N VAL A 314 11.77 -13.23 -7.89
CA VAL A 314 12.35 -11.91 -8.08
C VAL A 314 11.39 -10.89 -7.49
N VAL A 315 11.87 -10.12 -6.51
CA VAL A 315 11.06 -9.10 -5.84
C VAL A 315 11.56 -7.70 -6.14
N ILE A 316 10.63 -6.80 -6.48
CA ILE A 316 10.91 -5.39 -6.66
C ILE A 316 10.40 -4.63 -5.43
N LYS A 317 11.31 -3.95 -4.71
CA LYS A 317 11.03 -3.29 -3.44
C LYS A 317 10.26 -1.99 -3.63
N GLN A 318 9.09 -1.88 -3.00
CA GLN A 318 8.29 -0.64 -2.95
C GLN A 318 7.49 -0.55 -1.64
N SER A 319 7.08 0.65 -1.23
CA SER A 319 6.17 0.81 -0.09
C SER A 319 4.73 0.44 -0.45
N ALA A 320 3.88 0.16 0.55
CA ALA A 320 2.46 -0.14 0.30
C ALA A 320 1.71 1.02 -0.42
N PRO A 321 1.96 2.31 -0.10
CA PRO A 321 1.44 3.42 -0.88
C PRO A 321 1.92 3.44 -2.34
N GLU A 322 3.22 3.21 -2.56
CA GLU A 322 3.83 3.19 -3.90
C GLU A 322 3.25 2.09 -4.79
N ALA A 323 2.93 0.93 -4.22
CA ALA A 323 2.29 -0.17 -4.93
C ALA A 323 0.89 0.21 -5.46
N SER A 324 0.16 1.05 -4.72
CA SER A 324 -1.22 1.41 -5.04
C SER A 324 -1.32 2.63 -5.97
N LYS A 325 -0.37 3.56 -5.90
CA LYS A 325 -0.33 4.82 -6.68
C LYS A 325 0.22 4.60 -8.10
N PRO A 326 0.06 5.58 -9.01
CA PRO A 326 0.75 5.58 -10.31
C PRO A 326 2.24 5.29 -10.13
N MET A 327 2.76 4.35 -10.93
CA MET A 327 4.10 3.78 -10.76
C MET A 327 5.19 4.87 -10.77
N LYS A 328 5.99 4.93 -9.71
CA LYS A 328 7.14 5.84 -9.65
C LYS A 328 8.21 5.46 -10.67
N LYS A 329 9.07 6.42 -11.00
CA LYS A 329 10.10 6.24 -12.03
C LYS A 329 11.12 5.17 -11.63
N GLU A 330 11.47 5.11 -10.36
CA GLU A 330 12.40 4.14 -9.78
C GLU A 330 11.86 2.71 -9.92
N ILE A 331 10.55 2.51 -9.67
CA ILE A 331 9.87 1.23 -9.84
C ILE A 331 9.80 0.85 -11.31
N TYR A 332 9.46 1.80 -12.19
CA TYR A 332 9.44 1.56 -13.62
C TYR A 332 10.82 1.12 -14.11
N GLU A 333 11.89 1.86 -13.83
CA GLU A 333 13.23 1.52 -14.32
C GLU A 333 13.76 0.17 -13.78
N ALA A 334 13.21 -0.31 -12.65
CA ALA A 334 13.52 -1.62 -12.09
C ALA A 334 13.11 -2.81 -13.00
N TYR A 335 12.25 -2.61 -14.01
CA TYR A 335 11.94 -3.70 -14.95
C TYR A 335 13.19 -4.24 -15.65
N LYS A 336 14.19 -3.39 -15.92
CA LYS A 336 15.42 -3.78 -16.62
C LYS A 336 16.25 -4.78 -15.81
N PRO A 337 16.72 -4.45 -14.59
CA PRO A 337 17.44 -5.41 -13.76
C PRO A 337 16.58 -6.61 -13.38
N ALA A 338 15.25 -6.46 -13.25
CA ALA A 338 14.37 -7.59 -12.98
C ALA A 338 14.30 -8.58 -14.16
N VAL A 339 14.17 -8.11 -15.40
CA VAL A 339 14.22 -8.95 -16.60
C VAL A 339 15.57 -9.67 -16.71
N GLU A 340 16.67 -8.97 -16.50
CA GLU A 340 18.01 -9.57 -16.51
C GLU A 340 18.12 -10.66 -15.43
N LYS A 341 17.60 -10.39 -14.24
CA LYS A 341 17.64 -11.35 -13.14
C LYS A 341 16.80 -12.59 -13.39
N VAL A 342 15.60 -12.44 -13.96
CA VAL A 342 14.76 -13.59 -14.35
C VAL A 342 15.50 -14.48 -15.35
N LYS A 343 16.16 -13.89 -16.35
CA LYS A 343 16.95 -14.65 -17.33
C LYS A 343 18.11 -15.40 -16.67
N GLU A 344 18.84 -14.74 -15.77
CA GLU A 344 19.94 -15.37 -15.02
C GLU A 344 19.46 -16.53 -14.14
N ILE A 345 18.26 -16.45 -13.55
CA ILE A 345 17.70 -17.56 -12.77
C ILE A 345 17.27 -18.69 -13.69
N ALA A 346 16.56 -18.39 -14.78
CA ALA A 346 16.11 -19.40 -15.74
C ALA A 346 17.30 -20.22 -16.27
N GLU A 347 18.39 -19.56 -16.68
CA GLU A 347 19.63 -20.18 -17.21
C GLU A 347 20.31 -21.18 -16.26
N LYS A 348 19.95 -21.21 -14.97
CA LYS A 348 20.48 -22.20 -14.00
C LYS A 348 19.84 -23.58 -14.16
N PHE A 349 18.75 -23.67 -14.91
CA PHE A 349 17.98 -24.88 -15.15
C PHE A 349 18.18 -25.32 -16.62
N ASP A 350 18.26 -26.63 -16.84
CA ASP A 350 18.54 -27.23 -18.15
C ASP A 350 17.22 -27.52 -18.93
N GLY A 351 16.08 -27.47 -18.25
CA GLY A 351 14.74 -27.76 -18.78
C GLY A 351 13.79 -26.56 -18.82
N GLU A 352 12.50 -26.86 -18.98
CA GLU A 352 11.45 -25.86 -19.15
C GLU A 352 11.17 -25.13 -17.82
N VAL A 353 10.98 -23.81 -17.88
CA VAL A 353 10.76 -22.98 -16.68
C VAL A 353 9.52 -22.12 -16.84
N ALA A 354 8.70 -22.04 -15.81
CA ALA A 354 7.56 -21.13 -15.76
C ALA A 354 7.96 -19.79 -15.11
N VAL A 355 7.67 -18.67 -15.76
CA VAL A 355 7.87 -17.31 -15.21
C VAL A 355 6.52 -16.64 -15.04
N ILE A 356 6.19 -16.25 -13.81
CA ILE A 356 4.89 -15.68 -13.45
C ILE A 356 5.04 -14.21 -13.07
N GLY A 357 4.51 -13.30 -13.90
CA GLY A 357 4.35 -11.89 -13.55
C GLY A 357 3.12 -11.68 -12.67
N VAL A 358 3.32 -11.58 -11.37
CA VAL A 358 2.28 -11.41 -10.34
C VAL A 358 2.05 -9.93 -10.10
N GLY A 359 0.77 -9.53 -10.08
CA GLY A 359 0.35 -8.17 -9.76
C GLY A 359 -0.78 -7.65 -10.66
N ASN A 360 -1.23 -6.43 -10.39
CA ASN A 360 -2.30 -5.79 -11.16
C ASN A 360 -1.87 -5.37 -12.57
N THR A 361 -2.72 -5.54 -13.57
CA THR A 361 -2.39 -5.23 -14.98
C THR A 361 -2.82 -3.87 -15.48
N CYS A 362 -3.30 -2.98 -14.61
CA CYS A 362 -3.75 -1.64 -14.98
C CYS A 362 -2.70 -0.94 -15.85
N GLY A 363 -3.11 -0.51 -17.05
CA GLY A 363 -2.27 0.24 -17.98
C GLY A 363 -1.11 -0.55 -18.62
N VAL A 364 -0.91 -1.83 -18.27
CA VAL A 364 0.17 -2.69 -18.78
C VAL A 364 -0.42 -3.75 -19.72
N LYS A 365 -0.05 -3.65 -21.00
CA LYS A 365 -0.47 -4.59 -22.05
C LYS A 365 0.28 -5.93 -21.97
N ASN A 366 -0.01 -6.83 -22.91
CA ASN A 366 0.35 -8.24 -22.79
C ASN A 366 1.75 -8.60 -23.33
N ARG A 367 2.24 -7.86 -24.33
CA ARG A 367 3.50 -8.18 -25.03
C ARG A 367 4.46 -7.01 -25.12
N LYS A 368 5.72 -7.34 -25.42
CA LYS A 368 6.88 -6.42 -25.36
C LYS A 368 6.72 -5.16 -26.20
N GLU A 369 6.20 -5.30 -27.42
CA GLU A 369 5.99 -4.18 -28.35
C GLU A 369 4.95 -3.18 -27.82
N GLU A 370 3.94 -3.69 -27.11
CA GLU A 370 2.78 -2.94 -26.67
C GLU A 370 3.04 -2.13 -25.39
N VAL A 371 3.91 -2.63 -24.52
CA VAL A 371 4.29 -1.97 -23.27
C VAL A 371 5.30 -0.84 -23.46
N SER A 372 5.74 -0.55 -24.69
CA SER A 372 6.57 0.63 -25.01
C SER A 372 5.88 1.96 -24.65
N THR A 373 4.54 1.96 -24.63
CA THR A 373 3.72 3.15 -24.35
C THR A 373 3.57 3.48 -22.86
N VAL A 374 3.92 2.55 -21.96
CA VAL A 374 3.81 2.70 -20.49
C VAL A 374 4.53 3.96 -20.00
N HIS A 375 5.76 4.18 -20.49
CA HIS A 375 6.57 5.35 -20.14
C HIS A 375 5.82 6.67 -20.36
N ASN A 376 5.19 6.83 -21.53
CA ASN A 376 4.50 8.06 -21.91
C ASN A 376 3.29 8.35 -20.99
N ARG A 377 2.62 7.30 -20.50
CA ARG A 377 1.47 7.45 -19.59
C ARG A 377 1.89 7.89 -18.19
N LEU A 378 3.09 7.51 -17.76
CA LEU A 378 3.62 7.80 -16.43
C LEU A 378 4.29 9.18 -16.33
N GLN A 379 4.76 9.75 -17.44
CA GLN A 379 5.46 11.05 -17.47
C GLN A 379 4.71 12.18 -16.75
N LYS A 380 3.37 12.23 -16.84
CA LYS A 380 2.60 13.26 -16.14
C LYS A 380 2.68 13.11 -14.62
N TYR A 381 2.65 11.89 -14.10
CA TYR A 381 2.71 11.62 -12.67
C TYR A 381 4.11 11.80 -12.11
N TRP A 382 5.15 11.50 -12.89
CA TRP A 382 6.52 11.77 -12.45
C TRP A 382 6.79 13.25 -12.26
N LYS A 383 6.22 14.10 -13.11
CA LYS A 383 6.27 15.56 -12.91
C LYS A 383 5.52 15.98 -11.66
N GLU A 384 4.33 15.42 -11.42
CA GLU A 384 3.57 15.68 -10.18
C GLU A 384 4.37 15.28 -8.94
N TYR A 385 5.05 14.12 -8.95
CA TYR A 385 5.90 13.69 -7.84
C TYR A 385 7.14 14.58 -7.67
N GLU A 386 7.79 15.00 -8.75
CA GLU A 386 8.92 15.93 -8.71
C GLU A 386 8.50 17.29 -8.10
N GLU A 387 7.32 17.80 -8.46
CA GLU A 387 6.75 19.04 -7.90
C GLU A 387 6.41 18.89 -6.40
N GLU A 388 5.79 17.76 -6.01
CA GLU A 388 5.48 17.45 -4.61
C GLU A 388 6.75 17.35 -3.74
N ASP A 389 7.79 16.66 -4.23
CA ASP A 389 9.07 16.52 -3.53
C ASP A 389 9.79 17.89 -3.39
N GLU A 390 9.74 18.74 -4.41
CA GLU A 390 10.28 20.11 -4.35
C GLU A 390 9.53 20.98 -3.33
N ASP A 391 8.20 20.89 -3.30
CA ASP A 391 7.36 21.62 -2.35
C ASP A 391 7.59 21.15 -0.90
N ASP A 392 7.75 19.85 -0.67
CA ASP A 392 8.09 19.30 0.66
C ASP A 392 9.47 19.75 1.15
N VAL A 393 10.48 19.76 0.27
CA VAL A 393 11.81 20.32 0.57
C VAL A 393 11.71 21.83 0.84
N SER A 394 10.87 22.55 0.11
CA SER A 394 10.64 23.98 0.33
C SER A 394 9.95 24.24 1.69
N HIS A 395 8.99 23.40 2.09
CA HIS A 395 8.31 23.46 3.37
C HIS A 395 9.24 23.11 4.54
N MET A 396 10.12 22.11 4.39
CA MET A 396 11.20 21.85 5.35
C MET A 396 12.21 23.01 5.40
N GLY A 397 12.53 23.61 4.26
CA GLY A 397 13.34 24.83 4.18
C GLY A 397 12.72 26.00 4.91
N LEU A 398 11.40 26.20 4.78
CA LEU A 398 10.63 27.23 5.47
C LEU A 398 10.51 26.96 6.98
N MET A 399 10.31 25.69 7.37
CA MET A 399 10.33 25.26 8.77
C MET A 399 11.72 25.45 9.40
N SER A 400 12.80 25.22 8.64
CA SER A 400 14.17 25.49 9.09
C SER A 400 14.46 26.99 9.25
N ALA A 401 13.78 27.83 8.48
CA ALA A 401 13.90 29.29 8.52
C ALA A 401 12.98 29.96 9.54
N MET A 402 12.01 29.23 10.11
CA MET A 402 11.16 29.75 11.20
C MET A 402 11.94 29.76 12.53
N PRO A 403 12.06 30.91 13.20
CA PRO A 403 12.71 30.99 14.51
C PRO A 403 11.76 30.43 15.58
N GLY A 404 11.70 29.11 15.70
CA GLY A 404 10.72 28.46 16.59
C GLY A 404 10.80 26.94 16.65
N GLY A 405 11.98 26.38 16.88
CA GLY A 405 12.15 24.96 17.21
C GLY A 405 13.32 24.77 18.17
N GLU A 406 13.05 24.23 19.36
CA GLU A 406 14.05 23.94 20.41
C GLU A 406 15.12 22.89 20.00
N SER A 407 15.10 22.41 18.75
CA SER A 407 16.11 21.49 18.19
C SER A 407 17.49 22.13 18.05
N SER A 408 17.58 23.41 17.68
CA SER A 408 18.89 24.09 17.47
C SER A 408 19.66 24.33 18.78
N LYS A 409 18.96 24.50 19.90
CA LYS A 409 19.57 24.66 21.23
C LYS A 409 20.07 23.34 21.81
N LEU A 410 19.38 22.22 21.54
CA LEU A 410 19.82 20.89 21.94
C LEU A 410 21.07 20.45 21.18
N GLU A 411 21.17 20.79 19.89
CA GLU A 411 22.34 20.47 19.07
C GLU A 411 23.58 21.30 19.47
N GLN A 412 23.39 22.58 19.80
CA GLN A 412 24.45 23.41 20.38
C GLN A 412 24.84 22.94 21.79
N MET A 413 23.87 22.59 22.65
CA MET A 413 24.18 22.03 23.97
C MET A 413 24.91 20.68 23.89
N ALA A 414 24.56 19.81 22.96
CA ALA A 414 25.24 18.52 22.75
C ALA A 414 26.70 18.72 22.27
N LYS A 415 26.94 19.69 21.37
CA LYS A 415 28.30 20.04 20.90
C LYS A 415 29.15 20.68 22.01
N THR A 416 28.55 21.50 22.89
CA THR A 416 29.26 22.09 24.04
C THR A 416 29.52 21.08 25.16
N PHE A 417 28.63 20.09 25.35
CA PHE A 417 28.80 19.05 26.38
C PHE A 417 29.86 18.01 25.99
N MET A 418 29.97 17.65 24.71
CA MET A 418 30.98 16.69 24.22
C MET A 418 32.42 17.22 24.23
N TRP A 419 32.62 18.54 24.19
CA TRP A 419 33.96 19.16 24.17
C TRP A 419 34.59 19.39 25.56
N ASN A 420 33.81 19.25 26.65
CA ASN A 420 34.25 19.56 28.01
C ASN A 420 34.38 18.34 28.94
N LEU A 421 34.41 17.12 28.40
CA LEU A 421 34.75 15.94 29.19
C LEU A 421 36.28 15.84 29.33
N PRO A 422 36.85 15.88 30.55
CA PRO A 422 38.28 15.65 30.74
C PRO A 422 38.60 14.19 30.40
N ARG A 423 39.70 13.97 29.66
CA ARG A 423 40.30 12.65 29.44
C ARG A 423 40.84 12.05 30.72
#